data_AF-A0A7S2MI23-F1
#
_entry.id   AF-A0A7S2MI23-F1
#
_cell.length_a   1.000
_cell.length_b   1.000
_cell.length_c   1.000
_cell.angle_alpha   90.00
_cell.angle_beta   90.00
_cell.angle_gamma   90.00
#
_symmetry.space_group_name_H-M   'P 1'
#
loop_
_entity.id
_entity.type
_entity.pdbx_description
1 polymer ?
#
loop_
_entity_poly.entity_id
_entity_poly.type
_entity_poly.pdbx_seq_one_letter_code
_entity_poly.pdbx_strand_id
1 'polypeptide(L)'
;RTITAIYPNVALLEAAATHISRFVASENHNLKYLGIKALASIVQVNQKYALDHQMAVVECLEDPDETLKRKTLDLLFAMTNATNVVFIVDTLVTHLRATTDVAFRAGLTERLTQLAERYAPDNAWYIRTMNAVFELGGELVRPDIAHNLMRLIAEGSGEDEDVDMELRKYAATQYFELLPKPMLPDILMQVVCWVLGEYGYLCEGTTLTEIAERLCDAVERQFTHASTRCWIIAALAKLTAQLGQMPEQVGEVASKFMSSCDLELAKYCIELLALSEQMDAMVAVLPVDASCEDLETDPKLGFLDGFVANAIAQGAQPYLPRGQRPDELNVASEKAGVGGGATGGGMRFEEYEKAVVPQITTQLPDSSAPATLEGSSSLDAPAPLSGGLNTSNVAQKWGAEGYMSGGMSAPVPQHPTF
;
A
#
# COMPACT_ATOMS: atom_id res chain seq x y z
N ARG A 1 0.35 39.44 23.88
CA ARG A 1 1.15 39.12 25.09
C ARG A 1 0.60 39.83 26.31
N THR A 2 0.99 41.06 26.69
CA THR A 2 0.52 41.66 27.97
C THR A 2 -1.00 41.83 28.04
N ILE A 3 -1.62 42.42 27.00
CA ILE A 3 -3.08 42.64 26.92
C ILE A 3 -3.86 41.32 26.98
N THR A 4 -3.28 40.23 26.45
CA THR A 4 -3.89 38.89 26.37
C THR A 4 -3.53 38.00 27.58
N ALA A 5 -2.81 38.53 28.57
CA ALA A 5 -2.40 37.81 29.79
C ALA A 5 -2.94 38.46 31.08
N ILE A 6 -3.53 39.66 30.97
CA ILE A 6 -4.36 40.27 32.02
C ILE A 6 -5.78 39.71 31.87
N TYR A 7 -6.53 39.61 32.98
CA TYR A 7 -7.93 39.15 32.96
C TYR A 7 -8.76 39.92 31.89
N PRO A 8 -9.61 39.26 31.07
CA PRO A 8 -10.18 39.86 29.87
C PRO A 8 -10.92 41.17 30.11
N ASN A 9 -10.34 42.27 29.61
CA ASN A 9 -11.00 43.57 29.53
C ASN A 9 -11.39 43.85 28.08
N VAL A 10 -12.70 43.85 27.82
CA VAL A 10 -13.29 43.96 26.47
C VAL A 10 -12.77 45.19 25.72
N ALA A 11 -12.74 46.36 26.37
CA ALA A 11 -12.28 47.61 25.74
C ALA A 11 -10.79 47.58 25.36
N LEU A 12 -9.94 46.87 26.13
CA LEU A 12 -8.53 46.70 25.78
C LEU A 12 -8.34 45.69 24.63
N LEU A 13 -9.22 44.68 24.52
CA LEU A 13 -9.21 43.72 23.41
C LEU A 13 -9.72 44.37 22.11
N GLU A 14 -10.78 45.17 22.16
CA GLU A 14 -11.29 45.94 21.02
C GLU A 14 -10.28 46.96 20.51
N ALA A 15 -9.62 47.71 21.42
CA ALA A 15 -8.54 48.61 21.05
C ALA A 15 -7.34 47.86 20.44
N ALA A 16 -6.96 46.71 21.01
CA ALA A 16 -5.88 45.89 20.46
C ALA A 16 -6.21 45.35 19.06
N ALA A 17 -7.40 44.80 18.83
CA ALA A 17 -7.87 44.34 17.52
C ALA A 17 -7.83 45.48 16.48
N THR A 18 -8.34 46.67 16.85
CA THR A 18 -8.33 47.88 16.02
C THR A 18 -6.93 48.38 15.62
N HIS A 19 -5.91 48.07 16.42
CA HIS A 19 -4.50 48.34 16.07
C HIS A 19 -3.85 47.18 15.28
N ILE A 20 -4.24 45.94 15.55
CA ILE A 20 -3.72 44.73 14.88
C ILE A 20 -4.18 44.66 13.43
N SER A 21 -5.41 45.05 13.10
CA SER A 21 -5.90 45.12 11.72
C SER A 21 -5.03 46.02 10.84
N ARG A 22 -4.55 47.16 11.38
CA ARG A 22 -3.62 48.08 10.71
C ARG A 22 -2.22 47.50 10.50
N PHE A 23 -1.83 46.49 11.28
CA PHE A 23 -0.57 45.77 11.09
C PHE A 23 -0.72 44.64 10.07
N VAL A 24 -1.84 43.91 10.07
CA VAL A 24 -2.14 42.88 9.05
C VAL A 24 -2.32 43.52 7.65
N ALA A 25 -3.02 44.65 7.56
CA ALA A 25 -3.21 45.41 6.32
C ALA A 25 -2.00 46.31 5.94
N SER A 26 -0.80 46.03 6.44
CA SER A 26 0.41 46.80 6.13
C SER A 26 1.19 46.20 4.96
N GLU A 27 1.72 47.03 4.07
CA GLU A 27 2.64 46.59 3.01
C GLU A 27 3.96 46.01 3.55
N ASN A 28 4.35 46.35 4.79
CA ASN A 28 5.60 45.86 5.38
C ASN A 28 5.40 44.46 6.00
N HIS A 29 6.05 43.44 5.44
CA HIS A 29 5.90 42.04 5.85
C HIS A 29 6.21 41.82 7.35
N ASN A 30 7.13 42.61 7.95
CA ASN A 30 7.43 42.53 9.38
C ASN A 30 6.26 43.02 10.25
N LEU A 31 5.50 44.01 9.76
CA LEU A 31 4.28 44.49 10.42
C LEU A 31 3.14 43.49 10.21
N LYS A 32 2.97 42.91 9.00
CA LYS A 32 2.03 41.79 8.79
C LYS A 32 2.29 40.65 9.76
N TYR A 33 3.54 40.18 9.85
CA TYR A 33 3.96 39.12 10.77
C TYR A 33 3.67 39.46 12.24
N LEU A 34 3.92 40.70 12.67
CA LEU A 34 3.56 41.16 14.01
C LEU A 34 2.04 41.18 14.21
N GLY A 35 1.27 41.59 13.21
CA GLY A 35 -0.19 41.58 13.17
C GLY A 35 -0.75 40.17 13.32
N ILE A 36 -0.40 39.24 12.43
CA ILE A 36 -0.81 37.82 12.46
C ILE A 36 -0.47 37.18 13.81
N LYS A 37 0.74 37.40 14.34
CA LYS A 37 1.21 36.87 15.63
C LYS A 37 0.46 37.47 16.83
N ALA A 38 0.05 38.72 16.74
CA ALA A 38 -0.78 39.37 17.75
C ALA A 38 -2.25 38.93 17.66
N LEU A 39 -2.79 38.75 16.45
CA LEU A 39 -4.15 38.26 16.20
C LEU A 39 -4.32 36.83 16.71
N ALA A 40 -3.37 35.94 16.42
CA ALA A 40 -3.32 34.58 17.00
C ALA A 40 -3.29 34.58 18.54
N SER A 41 -2.70 35.60 19.16
CA SER A 41 -2.73 35.76 20.63
C SER A 41 -4.09 36.23 21.15
N ILE A 42 -4.91 36.89 20.33
CA ILE A 42 -6.27 37.34 20.69
C ILE A 42 -7.31 36.24 20.41
N VAL A 43 -7.18 35.45 19.33
CA VAL A 43 -8.09 34.34 19.01
C VAL A 43 -8.20 33.35 20.18
N GLN A 44 -7.08 33.07 20.86
CA GLN A 44 -7.05 32.23 22.07
C GLN A 44 -7.80 32.79 23.29
N VAL A 45 -8.17 34.09 23.27
CA VAL A 45 -8.97 34.75 24.32
C VAL A 45 -10.41 34.96 23.86
N ASN A 46 -10.62 35.38 22.61
CA ASN A 46 -11.93 35.51 21.98
C ASN A 46 -11.79 35.48 20.45
N GLN A 47 -12.35 34.43 19.83
CA GLN A 47 -12.31 34.18 18.38
C GLN A 47 -13.02 35.25 17.54
N LYS A 48 -14.00 35.99 18.11
CA LYS A 48 -14.79 37.02 17.39
C LYS A 48 -13.89 38.03 16.66
N TYR A 49 -12.83 38.50 17.32
CA TYR A 49 -11.96 39.58 16.80
C TYR A 49 -11.10 39.18 15.59
N ALA A 50 -11.11 37.92 15.15
CA ALA A 50 -10.46 37.51 13.91
C ALA A 50 -11.44 37.38 12.73
N LEU A 51 -12.73 37.18 12.97
CA LEU A 51 -13.73 37.05 11.90
C LEU A 51 -13.82 38.33 11.07
N ASP A 52 -13.83 39.49 11.73
CA ASP A 52 -13.81 40.83 11.12
C ASP A 52 -12.54 41.10 10.28
N HIS A 53 -11.53 40.22 10.35
CA HIS A 53 -10.23 40.37 9.68
C HIS A 53 -9.88 39.14 8.80
N GLN A 54 -10.80 38.20 8.62
CA GLN A 54 -10.55 36.91 7.96
C GLN A 54 -10.00 37.06 6.52
N MET A 55 -10.51 38.03 5.74
CA MET A 55 -10.03 38.28 4.38
C MET A 55 -8.57 38.77 4.36
N ALA A 56 -8.22 39.73 5.20
CA ALA A 56 -6.85 40.23 5.31
C ALA A 56 -5.86 39.18 5.86
N VAL A 57 -6.36 38.21 6.65
CA VAL A 57 -5.58 37.02 7.03
C VAL A 57 -5.38 36.10 5.82
N VAL A 58 -6.41 35.83 5.01
CA VAL A 58 -6.29 35.02 3.78
C VAL A 58 -5.29 35.64 2.78
N GLU A 59 -5.33 36.96 2.57
CA GLU A 59 -4.36 37.69 1.74
C GLU A 59 -2.89 37.48 2.20
N CYS A 60 -2.67 37.17 3.49
CA CYS A 60 -1.34 36.83 4.03
C CYS A 60 -0.89 35.39 3.73
N LEU A 61 -1.61 34.61 2.92
CA LEU A 61 -1.13 33.35 2.31
C LEU A 61 -0.45 33.58 0.95
N GLU A 62 -0.72 34.70 0.28
CA GLU A 62 -0.08 35.06 -1.00
C GLU A 62 1.26 35.79 -0.82
N ASP A 63 1.56 36.22 0.41
CA ASP A 63 2.78 36.97 0.74
C ASP A 63 4.07 36.16 0.46
N PRO A 64 5.11 36.75 -0.14
CA PRO A 64 6.34 36.03 -0.49
C PRO A 64 7.16 35.53 0.71
N ASP A 65 6.91 35.97 1.95
CA ASP A 65 7.58 35.39 3.14
C ASP A 65 6.93 34.06 3.58
N GLU A 66 7.64 32.94 3.35
CA GLU A 66 7.25 31.61 3.83
C GLU A 66 7.07 31.52 5.36
N THR A 67 7.77 32.36 6.12
CA THR A 67 7.61 32.47 7.59
C THR A 67 6.26 33.07 7.95
N LEU A 68 5.81 34.03 7.14
CA LEU A 68 4.49 34.63 7.25
C LEU A 68 3.42 33.63 6.81
N LYS A 69 3.52 33.04 5.61
CA LYS A 69 2.57 32.01 5.12
C LYS A 69 2.31 30.92 6.17
N ARG A 70 3.37 30.36 6.76
CA ARG A 70 3.28 29.31 7.79
C ARG A 70 2.59 29.79 9.08
N LYS A 71 2.73 31.06 9.46
CA LYS A 71 2.00 31.63 10.62
C LYS A 71 0.57 32.08 10.29
N THR A 72 0.31 32.46 9.05
CA THR A 72 -1.04 32.69 8.53
C THR A 72 -1.83 31.38 8.54
N LEU A 73 -1.24 30.25 8.10
CA LEU A 73 -1.86 28.93 8.15
C LEU A 73 -2.20 28.48 9.59
N ASP A 74 -1.26 28.63 10.53
CA ASP A 74 -1.53 28.35 11.96
C ASP A 74 -2.66 29.22 12.53
N LEU A 75 -2.76 30.49 12.11
CA LEU A 75 -3.84 31.39 12.52
C LEU A 75 -5.18 30.97 11.91
N LEU A 76 -5.24 30.69 10.60
CA LEU A 76 -6.45 30.25 9.91
C LEU A 76 -7.02 29.00 10.57
N PHE A 77 -6.19 27.98 10.80
CA PHE A 77 -6.58 26.77 11.54
C PHE A 77 -7.13 27.08 12.94
N ALA A 78 -6.50 28.00 13.69
CA ALA A 78 -6.94 28.39 15.03
C ALA A 78 -8.23 29.23 15.05
N MET A 79 -8.60 29.89 13.95
CA MET A 79 -9.82 30.69 13.82
C MET A 79 -10.96 30.00 13.06
N THR A 80 -10.77 28.77 12.58
CA THR A 80 -11.85 27.97 11.98
C THR A 80 -12.87 27.50 13.02
N ASN A 81 -14.13 27.50 12.63
CA ASN A 81 -15.28 26.93 13.32
C ASN A 81 -16.36 26.53 12.29
N ALA A 82 -17.45 25.92 12.74
CA ALA A 82 -18.52 25.42 11.87
C ALA A 82 -19.19 26.47 10.95
N THR A 83 -19.07 27.78 11.20
CA THR A 83 -19.67 28.82 10.34
C THR A 83 -18.75 29.35 9.23
N ASN A 84 -17.42 29.17 9.36
CA ASN A 84 -16.44 29.64 8.37
C ASN A 84 -15.57 28.52 7.76
N VAL A 85 -15.71 27.27 8.21
CA VAL A 85 -15.01 26.08 7.71
C VAL A 85 -15.03 25.97 6.18
N VAL A 86 -16.19 26.05 5.54
CA VAL A 86 -16.34 25.88 4.08
C VAL A 86 -15.45 26.87 3.33
N PHE A 87 -15.59 28.17 3.63
CA PHE A 87 -14.78 29.23 3.02
C PHE A 87 -13.27 29.06 3.29
N ILE A 88 -12.88 28.70 4.52
CA ILE A 88 -11.46 28.52 4.86
C ILE A 88 -10.88 27.29 4.13
N VAL A 89 -11.63 26.19 4.03
CA VAL A 89 -11.21 24.98 3.31
C VAL A 89 -11.12 25.23 1.80
N ASP A 90 -12.12 25.85 1.18
CA ASP A 90 -12.07 26.22 -0.26
C ASP A 90 -10.87 27.11 -0.59
N THR A 91 -10.55 28.05 0.32
CA THR A 91 -9.37 28.90 0.25
C THR A 91 -8.08 28.08 0.37
N LEU A 92 -7.96 27.23 1.39
CA LEU A 92 -6.76 26.40 1.63
C LEU A 92 -6.54 25.35 0.52
N VAL A 93 -7.60 24.77 -0.05
CA VAL A 93 -7.55 23.91 -1.25
C VAL A 93 -7.07 24.68 -2.47
N THR A 94 -7.49 25.94 -2.63
CA THR A 94 -6.99 26.82 -3.70
C THR A 94 -5.50 27.11 -3.56
N HIS A 95 -5.01 27.42 -2.35
CA HIS A 95 -3.57 27.57 -2.10
C HIS A 95 -2.78 26.25 -2.23
N LEU A 96 -3.37 25.10 -1.86
CA LEU A 96 -2.76 23.77 -2.07
C LEU A 96 -2.63 23.45 -3.58
N ARG A 97 -3.53 23.94 -4.43
CA ARG A 97 -3.38 23.84 -5.90
C ARG A 97 -2.27 24.77 -6.43
N ALA A 98 -2.09 25.95 -5.83
CA ALA A 98 -1.14 26.96 -6.33
C ALA A 98 0.31 26.80 -5.83
N THR A 99 0.54 26.28 -4.62
CA THR A 99 1.86 26.28 -3.98
C THR A 99 2.72 25.06 -4.30
N THR A 100 4.04 25.25 -4.44
CA THR A 100 4.99 24.21 -4.87
C THR A 100 5.95 23.72 -3.77
N ASP A 101 6.05 24.39 -2.61
CA ASP A 101 6.87 23.91 -1.49
C ASP A 101 6.26 22.63 -0.88
N VAL A 102 6.92 21.49 -1.08
CA VAL A 102 6.53 20.18 -0.54
C VAL A 102 6.30 20.22 0.97
N ALA A 103 7.10 20.97 1.73
CA ALA A 103 6.96 21.06 3.19
C ALA A 103 5.71 21.86 3.60
N PHE A 104 5.41 22.96 2.92
CA PHE A 104 4.17 23.72 3.13
C PHE A 104 2.94 22.97 2.60
N ARG A 105 3.04 22.24 1.48
CA ARG A 105 1.99 21.35 0.96
C ARG A 105 1.61 20.27 1.97
N ALA A 106 2.59 19.58 2.56
CA ALA A 106 2.35 18.56 3.58
C ALA A 106 1.61 19.15 4.80
N GLY A 107 2.04 20.32 5.28
CA GLY A 107 1.35 21.03 6.36
C GLY A 107 -0.06 21.50 5.99
N LEU A 108 -0.28 22.00 4.76
CA LEU A 108 -1.62 22.35 4.26
C LEU A 108 -2.54 21.13 4.23
N THR A 109 -2.07 20.01 3.67
CA THR A 109 -2.78 18.74 3.64
C THR A 109 -3.19 18.30 5.04
N GLU A 110 -2.25 18.25 6.00
CA GLU A 110 -2.54 17.87 7.39
C GLU A 110 -3.58 18.80 8.05
N ARG A 111 -3.48 20.13 7.84
CA ARG A 111 -4.47 21.07 8.36
C ARG A 111 -5.84 20.89 7.71
N LEU A 112 -5.89 20.64 6.39
CA LEU A 112 -7.14 20.44 5.65
C LEU A 112 -7.91 19.23 6.16
N THR A 113 -7.24 18.09 6.38
CA THR A 113 -7.91 16.88 6.89
C THR A 113 -8.35 17.07 8.34
N GLN A 114 -7.53 17.68 9.19
CA GLN A 114 -7.92 18.03 10.58
C GLN A 114 -9.11 18.99 10.66
N LEU A 115 -9.30 19.89 9.68
CA LEU A 115 -10.47 20.75 9.60
C LEU A 115 -11.70 20.02 9.07
N ALA A 116 -11.52 19.15 8.06
CA ALA A 116 -12.60 18.34 7.49
C ALA A 116 -13.18 17.37 8.52
N GLU A 117 -12.34 16.57 9.19
CA GLU A 117 -12.75 15.60 10.22
C GLU A 117 -13.44 16.25 11.43
N ARG A 118 -13.15 17.52 11.72
CA ARG A 118 -13.64 18.22 12.92
C ARG A 118 -14.86 19.12 12.69
N TYR A 119 -15.00 19.67 11.49
CA TYR A 119 -15.96 20.74 11.19
C TYR A 119 -16.75 20.53 9.89
N ALA A 120 -16.78 19.31 9.33
CA ALA A 120 -17.69 19.01 8.21
C ALA A 120 -19.14 19.40 8.56
N PRO A 121 -19.85 20.14 7.68
CA PRO A 121 -21.25 20.46 7.87
C PRO A 121 -22.17 19.31 7.44
N ASP A 122 -21.72 18.47 6.51
CA ASP A 122 -22.41 17.31 5.96
C ASP A 122 -21.42 16.32 5.33
N ASN A 123 -21.81 15.05 5.21
CA ASN A 123 -20.94 13.97 4.71
C ASN A 123 -20.61 14.10 3.21
N ALA A 124 -21.47 14.70 2.40
CA ALA A 124 -21.20 14.93 0.97
C ALA A 124 -20.17 16.05 0.75
N TRP A 125 -20.14 17.07 1.61
CA TRP A 125 -19.06 18.07 1.69
C TRP A 125 -17.75 17.43 2.17
N TYR A 126 -17.81 16.52 3.14
CA TYR A 126 -16.62 15.79 3.59
C TYR A 126 -16.01 14.96 2.45
N ILE A 127 -16.80 14.13 1.75
CA ILE A 127 -16.34 13.36 0.58
C ILE A 127 -15.71 14.28 -0.48
N ARG A 128 -16.37 15.37 -0.86
CA ARG A 128 -15.82 16.32 -1.86
C ARG A 128 -14.50 16.95 -1.41
N THR A 129 -14.41 17.35 -0.14
CA THR A 129 -13.20 17.93 0.45
C THR A 129 -12.06 16.91 0.47
N MET A 130 -12.34 15.69 0.93
CA MET A 130 -11.34 14.62 1.00
C MET A 130 -10.87 14.19 -0.39
N ASN A 131 -11.75 14.09 -1.38
CA ASN A 131 -11.38 13.80 -2.76
C ASN A 131 -10.48 14.89 -3.35
N ALA A 132 -10.75 16.17 -3.08
CA ALA A 132 -9.87 17.27 -3.49
C ALA A 132 -8.51 17.24 -2.75
N VAL A 133 -8.48 16.84 -1.48
CA VAL A 133 -7.23 16.65 -0.72
C VAL A 133 -6.43 15.45 -1.23
N PHE A 134 -7.06 14.33 -1.63
CA PHE A 134 -6.35 13.21 -2.25
C PHE A 134 -5.84 13.56 -3.65
N GLU A 135 -6.65 14.22 -4.50
CA GLU A 135 -6.29 14.62 -5.86
C GLU A 135 -5.13 15.63 -5.90
N LEU A 136 -5.06 16.55 -4.93
CA LEU A 136 -3.97 17.53 -4.84
C LEU A 136 -2.80 17.08 -3.96
N GLY A 137 -3.07 16.35 -2.87
CA GLY A 137 -2.07 15.94 -1.89
C GLY A 137 -1.28 14.71 -2.31
N GLY A 138 -1.92 13.73 -2.96
CA GLY A 138 -1.30 12.48 -3.42
C GLY A 138 -0.51 11.78 -2.31
N GLU A 139 0.77 11.50 -2.59
CA GLU A 139 1.73 10.84 -1.69
C GLU A 139 2.01 11.61 -0.37
N LEU A 140 1.57 12.87 -0.25
CA LEU A 140 1.66 13.64 1.00
C LEU A 140 0.54 13.32 1.99
N VAL A 141 -0.48 12.57 1.58
CA VAL A 141 -1.61 12.18 2.44
C VAL A 141 -1.33 10.83 3.11
N ARG A 142 -1.54 10.74 4.43
CA ARG A 142 -1.35 9.48 5.17
C ARG A 142 -2.40 8.43 4.76
N PRO A 143 -2.04 7.14 4.58
CA PRO A 143 -2.99 6.06 4.28
C PRO A 143 -4.13 5.94 5.29
N ASP A 144 -3.88 6.25 6.58
CA ASP A 144 -4.90 6.23 7.65
C ASP A 144 -6.12 7.11 7.31
N ILE A 145 -5.90 8.21 6.59
CA ILE A 145 -6.92 9.19 6.25
C ILE A 145 -7.85 8.67 5.12
N ALA A 146 -7.31 7.87 4.20
CA ALA A 146 -8.13 7.11 3.25
C ALA A 146 -8.98 6.05 3.96
N HIS A 147 -8.40 5.36 4.96
CA HIS A 147 -9.13 4.39 5.77
C HIS A 147 -10.24 5.06 6.60
N ASN A 148 -10.02 6.27 7.15
CA ASN A 148 -11.07 7.05 7.81
C ASN A 148 -12.25 7.37 6.87
N LEU A 149 -12.00 7.71 5.59
CA LEU A 149 -13.07 7.96 4.63
C LEU A 149 -13.79 6.67 4.20
N MET A 150 -13.06 5.62 3.87
CA MET A 150 -13.65 4.32 3.51
C MET A 150 -14.53 3.80 4.65
N ARG A 151 -14.07 3.93 5.91
CA ARG A 151 -14.82 3.57 7.10
C ARG A 151 -16.08 4.43 7.31
N LEU A 152 -16.05 5.73 7.04
CA LEU A 152 -17.25 6.57 7.09
C LEU A 152 -18.31 6.15 6.06
N ILE A 153 -17.88 5.69 4.88
CA ILE A 153 -18.78 5.17 3.84
C ILE A 153 -19.31 3.77 4.22
N ALA A 154 -18.49 2.95 4.90
CA ALA A 154 -18.87 1.63 5.42
C ALA A 154 -19.84 1.71 6.61
N GLU A 155 -19.41 2.30 7.72
CA GLU A 155 -20.15 2.41 8.99
C GLU A 155 -21.35 3.37 8.85
N GLY A 156 -21.28 4.34 7.92
CA GLY A 156 -22.28 5.39 7.77
C GLY A 156 -22.15 6.50 8.80
N SER A 157 -23.19 7.32 8.90
CA SER A 157 -23.41 8.29 9.98
C SER A 157 -24.00 7.65 11.23
N GLY A 158 -24.77 6.55 11.06
CA GLY A 158 -25.58 5.97 12.13
C GLY A 158 -26.79 6.83 12.52
N GLU A 159 -27.16 7.83 11.71
CA GLU A 159 -28.37 8.64 11.92
C GLU A 159 -29.63 7.96 11.32
N ASP A 160 -29.54 7.47 10.08
CA ASP A 160 -30.64 6.84 9.33
C ASP A 160 -30.09 5.95 8.20
N GLU A 161 -30.68 4.77 7.99
CA GLU A 161 -30.28 3.81 6.94
C GLU A 161 -30.49 4.37 5.52
N ASP A 162 -31.55 5.16 5.30
CA ASP A 162 -31.82 5.80 4.00
C ASP A 162 -30.76 6.88 3.68
N VAL A 163 -30.31 7.62 4.70
CA VAL A 163 -29.27 8.65 4.58
C VAL A 163 -27.91 8.03 4.29
N ASP A 164 -27.58 6.93 4.96
CA ASP A 164 -26.31 6.22 4.75
C ASP A 164 -26.30 5.45 3.42
N MET A 165 -27.46 5.00 2.92
CA MET A 165 -27.59 4.46 1.56
C MET A 165 -27.39 5.52 0.48
N GLU A 166 -28.03 6.69 0.58
CA GLU A 166 -27.81 7.80 -0.36
C GLU A 166 -26.37 8.35 -0.26
N LEU A 167 -25.71 8.25 0.90
CA LEU A 167 -24.27 8.56 1.04
C LEU A 167 -23.38 7.60 0.24
N ARG A 168 -23.60 6.28 0.37
CA ARG A 168 -22.85 5.24 -0.37
C ARG A 168 -23.07 5.38 -1.88
N LYS A 169 -24.32 5.62 -2.28
CA LYS A 169 -24.75 5.91 -3.67
C LYS A 169 -24.08 7.15 -4.25
N TYR A 170 -24.05 8.25 -3.50
CA TYR A 170 -23.35 9.48 -3.88
C TYR A 170 -21.85 9.24 -4.06
N ALA A 171 -21.22 8.54 -3.11
CA ALA A 171 -19.81 8.18 -3.17
C ALA A 171 -19.49 7.33 -4.42
N ALA A 172 -20.21 6.23 -4.63
CA ALA A 172 -20.01 5.33 -5.77
C ALA A 172 -20.16 6.07 -7.12
N THR A 173 -21.22 6.87 -7.27
CA THR A 173 -21.44 7.69 -8.49
C THR A 173 -20.29 8.66 -8.73
N GLN A 174 -19.83 9.39 -7.71
CA GLN A 174 -18.71 10.31 -7.84
C GLN A 174 -17.37 9.61 -8.15
N TYR A 175 -17.11 8.43 -7.59
CA TYR A 175 -15.87 7.69 -7.90
C TYR A 175 -15.91 7.07 -9.31
N PHE A 176 -17.07 6.68 -9.82
CA PHE A 176 -17.25 6.26 -11.21
C PHE A 176 -17.03 7.40 -12.21
N GLU A 177 -17.48 8.63 -11.89
CA GLU A 177 -17.18 9.84 -12.66
C GLU A 177 -15.67 10.20 -12.66
N LEU A 178 -14.92 9.80 -11.62
CA LEU A 178 -13.48 10.05 -11.52
C LEU A 178 -12.64 9.06 -12.33
N LEU A 179 -13.05 7.79 -12.51
CA LEU A 179 -12.28 6.75 -13.21
C LEU A 179 -11.69 7.15 -14.59
N PRO A 180 -12.39 7.93 -15.45
CA PRO A 180 -11.83 8.38 -16.74
C PRO A 180 -10.66 9.37 -16.63
N LYS A 181 -10.39 9.97 -15.46
CA LYS A 181 -9.23 10.87 -15.27
C LYS A 181 -7.92 10.06 -15.42
N PRO A 182 -7.00 10.44 -16.33
CA PRO A 182 -5.83 9.62 -16.65
C PRO A 182 -4.75 9.61 -15.56
N MET A 183 -4.73 10.62 -14.68
CA MET A 183 -3.70 10.80 -13.64
C MET A 183 -4.35 11.00 -12.27
N LEU A 184 -5.00 9.96 -11.75
CA LEU A 184 -5.45 9.90 -10.36
C LEU A 184 -4.28 9.42 -9.47
N PRO A 185 -3.97 10.10 -8.35
CA PRO A 185 -2.97 9.60 -7.39
C PRO A 185 -3.37 8.25 -6.80
N ASP A 186 -2.39 7.39 -6.53
CA ASP A 186 -2.57 6.04 -5.97
C ASP A 186 -3.58 5.98 -4.81
N ILE A 187 -3.45 6.84 -3.80
CA ILE A 187 -4.35 6.85 -2.64
C ILE A 187 -5.83 7.13 -3.01
N LEU A 188 -6.08 7.96 -4.02
CA LEU A 188 -7.43 8.20 -4.53
C LEU A 188 -7.92 7.01 -5.37
N MET A 189 -7.04 6.38 -6.16
CA MET A 189 -7.39 5.17 -6.90
C MET A 189 -7.75 4.00 -5.97
N GLN A 190 -7.04 3.84 -4.86
CA GLN A 190 -7.34 2.78 -3.86
C GLN A 190 -8.73 2.97 -3.24
N VAL A 191 -9.10 4.21 -2.86
CA VAL A 191 -10.45 4.54 -2.39
C VAL A 191 -11.51 4.32 -3.48
N VAL A 192 -11.27 4.79 -4.70
CA VAL A 192 -12.16 4.57 -5.87
C VAL A 192 -12.43 3.08 -6.06
N CYS A 193 -11.39 2.24 -6.04
CA CYS A 193 -11.51 0.80 -6.24
C CYS A 193 -12.28 0.13 -5.09
N TRP A 194 -12.00 0.50 -3.84
CA TRP A 194 -12.72 -0.07 -2.70
C TRP A 194 -14.21 0.30 -2.73
N VAL A 195 -14.55 1.60 -2.88
CA VAL A 195 -15.95 2.06 -2.87
C VAL A 195 -16.75 1.50 -4.05
N LEU A 196 -16.15 1.39 -5.24
CA LEU A 196 -16.81 0.77 -6.40
C LEU A 196 -16.88 -0.76 -6.32
N GLY A 197 -15.93 -1.40 -5.63
CA GLY A 197 -15.93 -2.85 -5.38
C GLY A 197 -17.00 -3.28 -4.38
N GLU A 198 -17.29 -2.49 -3.35
CA GLU A 198 -18.44 -2.72 -2.46
C GLU A 198 -19.74 -2.24 -3.14
N TYR A 199 -19.85 -0.93 -3.42
CA TYR A 199 -21.13 -0.23 -3.67
C TYR A 199 -21.41 0.05 -5.16
N GLY A 200 -20.69 -0.60 -6.08
CA GLY A 200 -20.89 -0.41 -7.53
C GLY A 200 -22.33 -0.67 -8.00
N TYR A 201 -23.09 -1.49 -7.28
CA TYR A 201 -24.51 -1.78 -7.55
C TYR A 201 -25.45 -0.59 -7.25
N LEU A 202 -25.00 0.43 -6.52
CA LEU A 202 -25.76 1.66 -6.25
C LEU A 202 -25.57 2.75 -7.33
N CYS A 203 -24.67 2.56 -8.30
CA CYS A 203 -24.43 3.53 -9.37
C CYS A 203 -25.62 3.65 -10.34
N GLU A 204 -26.39 4.73 -10.25
CA GLU A 204 -27.46 5.00 -11.22
C GLU A 204 -26.91 5.30 -12.63
N GLY A 205 -27.56 4.77 -13.67
CA GLY A 205 -27.27 5.07 -15.07
C GLY A 205 -26.16 4.23 -15.75
N THR A 206 -25.51 3.33 -15.00
CA THR A 206 -24.39 2.50 -15.46
C THR A 206 -24.59 1.03 -15.05
N THR A 207 -23.81 0.10 -15.62
CA THR A 207 -23.85 -1.33 -15.24
C THR A 207 -22.59 -1.76 -14.49
N LEU A 208 -22.69 -2.79 -13.63
CA LEU A 208 -21.53 -3.42 -12.98
C LEU A 208 -20.45 -3.85 -14.00
N THR A 209 -20.86 -4.32 -15.18
CA THR A 209 -19.96 -4.66 -16.29
C THR A 209 -19.16 -3.45 -16.76
N GLU A 210 -19.80 -2.30 -16.98
CA GLU A 210 -19.12 -1.06 -17.39
C GLU A 210 -18.16 -0.54 -16.29
N ILE A 211 -18.51 -0.71 -15.01
CA ILE A 211 -17.60 -0.39 -13.89
C ILE A 211 -16.36 -1.29 -13.95
N ALA A 212 -16.55 -2.61 -14.17
CA ALA A 212 -15.46 -3.56 -14.31
C ALA A 212 -14.58 -3.27 -15.55
N GLU A 213 -15.18 -2.95 -16.70
CA GLU A 213 -14.45 -2.55 -17.91
C GLU A 213 -13.57 -1.31 -17.68
N ARG A 214 -14.10 -0.26 -17.04
CA ARG A 214 -13.31 0.95 -16.70
C ARG A 214 -12.22 0.70 -15.65
N LEU A 215 -12.38 -0.32 -14.80
CA LEU A 215 -11.34 -0.77 -13.86
C LEU A 215 -10.25 -1.62 -14.54
N CYS A 216 -10.60 -2.41 -15.56
CA CYS A 216 -9.62 -3.03 -16.46
C CYS A 216 -8.78 -1.96 -17.19
N ASP A 217 -9.41 -0.92 -17.73
CA ASP A 217 -8.69 0.25 -18.30
C ASP A 217 -7.86 1.02 -17.25
N ALA A 218 -8.15 0.87 -15.96
CA ALA A 218 -7.39 1.48 -14.88
C ALA A 218 -6.13 0.68 -14.52
N VAL A 219 -6.14 -0.65 -14.59
CA VAL A 219 -5.00 -1.49 -14.16
C VAL A 219 -3.78 -1.36 -15.08
N GLU A 220 -4.00 -1.05 -16.36
CA GLU A 220 -2.98 -0.77 -17.38
C GLU A 220 -2.11 0.46 -17.04
N ARG A 221 -2.62 1.38 -16.19
CA ARG A 221 -1.99 2.67 -15.91
C ARG A 221 -0.73 2.52 -15.06
N GLN A 222 0.06 3.60 -15.02
CA GLN A 222 1.25 3.68 -14.16
C GLN A 222 0.85 4.21 -12.78
N PHE A 223 1.40 3.59 -11.74
CA PHE A 223 1.10 3.83 -10.32
C PHE A 223 2.41 3.87 -9.53
N THR A 224 2.52 4.69 -8.49
CA THR A 224 3.72 4.73 -7.63
C THR A 224 3.83 3.47 -6.77
N HIS A 225 2.70 2.95 -6.29
CA HIS A 225 2.65 1.78 -5.42
C HIS A 225 2.12 0.56 -6.18
N ALA A 226 2.88 -0.54 -6.17
CA ALA A 226 2.51 -1.78 -6.84
C ALA A 226 1.15 -2.34 -6.34
N SER A 227 0.92 -2.21 -5.03
CA SER A 227 -0.33 -2.60 -4.36
C SER A 227 -1.59 -1.93 -4.92
N THR A 228 -1.48 -0.74 -5.56
CA THR A 228 -2.64 -0.07 -6.20
C THR A 228 -3.28 -0.94 -7.27
N ARG A 229 -2.52 -1.81 -7.97
CA ARG A 229 -3.09 -2.81 -8.87
C ARG A 229 -3.81 -3.93 -8.12
N CYS A 230 -3.31 -4.35 -6.96
CA CYS A 230 -4.00 -5.35 -6.12
C CYS A 230 -5.37 -4.82 -5.64
N TRP A 231 -5.50 -3.53 -5.31
CA TRP A 231 -6.79 -2.90 -5.01
C TRP A 231 -7.76 -2.94 -6.21
N ILE A 232 -7.25 -2.71 -7.44
CA ILE A 232 -8.06 -2.83 -8.67
C ILE A 232 -8.52 -4.28 -8.87
N ILE A 233 -7.63 -5.27 -8.77
CA ILE A 233 -8.00 -6.70 -8.91
C ILE A 233 -8.97 -7.14 -7.80
N ALA A 234 -8.82 -6.64 -6.56
CA ALA A 234 -9.75 -6.91 -5.47
C ALA A 234 -11.16 -6.33 -5.73
N ALA A 235 -11.23 -5.12 -6.32
CA ALA A 235 -12.51 -4.53 -6.74
C ALA A 235 -13.15 -5.34 -7.88
N LEU A 236 -12.37 -5.74 -8.88
CA LEU A 236 -12.82 -6.61 -9.97
C LEU A 236 -13.34 -7.96 -9.46
N ALA A 237 -12.69 -8.56 -8.45
CA ALA A 237 -13.15 -9.79 -7.81
C ALA A 237 -14.54 -9.64 -7.17
N LYS A 238 -14.78 -8.55 -6.44
CA LYS A 238 -16.11 -8.27 -5.86
C LYS A 238 -17.16 -8.02 -6.92
N LEU A 239 -16.84 -7.25 -7.96
CA LEU A 239 -17.75 -7.01 -9.09
C LEU A 239 -18.08 -8.30 -9.84
N THR A 240 -17.12 -9.22 -10.03
CA THR A 240 -17.36 -10.55 -10.60
C THR A 240 -18.31 -11.38 -9.73
N ALA A 241 -18.16 -11.36 -8.40
CA ALA A 241 -19.08 -12.03 -7.48
C ALA A 241 -20.49 -11.42 -7.55
N GLN A 242 -20.61 -10.09 -7.51
CA GLN A 242 -21.89 -9.37 -7.65
C GLN A 242 -22.58 -9.64 -9.00
N LEU A 243 -21.81 -9.84 -10.08
CA LEU A 243 -22.32 -10.19 -11.40
C LEU A 243 -22.75 -11.66 -11.53
N GLY A 244 -22.26 -12.57 -10.67
CA GLY A 244 -22.44 -14.02 -10.80
C GLY A 244 -21.81 -14.62 -12.06
N GLN A 245 -20.92 -13.89 -12.73
CA GLN A 245 -20.20 -14.30 -13.93
C GLN A 245 -18.93 -13.47 -14.13
N MET A 246 -17.90 -14.07 -14.73
CA MET A 246 -16.65 -13.39 -15.10
C MET A 246 -16.82 -12.62 -16.43
N PRO A 247 -16.63 -11.28 -16.47
CA PRO A 247 -16.52 -10.56 -17.73
C PRO A 247 -15.24 -10.94 -18.49
N GLU A 248 -15.32 -10.98 -19.82
CA GLU A 248 -14.21 -11.43 -20.68
C GLU A 248 -12.94 -10.60 -20.44
N GLN A 249 -13.05 -9.28 -20.38
CA GLN A 249 -11.93 -8.36 -20.15
C GLN A 249 -11.30 -8.51 -18.75
N VAL A 250 -12.07 -8.92 -17.74
CA VAL A 250 -11.54 -9.19 -16.39
C VAL A 250 -10.75 -10.50 -16.39
N GLY A 251 -11.23 -11.51 -17.13
CA GLY A 251 -10.49 -12.75 -17.38
C GLY A 251 -9.18 -12.52 -18.16
N GLU A 252 -9.20 -11.66 -19.18
CA GLU A 252 -7.98 -11.24 -19.90
C GLU A 252 -6.98 -10.53 -18.99
N VAL A 253 -7.44 -9.55 -18.19
CA VAL A 253 -6.60 -8.83 -17.22
C VAL A 253 -5.99 -9.79 -16.20
N ALA A 254 -6.77 -10.67 -15.59
CA ALA A 254 -6.23 -11.64 -14.63
C ALA A 254 -5.22 -12.60 -15.29
N SER A 255 -5.49 -13.02 -16.53
CA SER A 255 -4.59 -13.89 -17.31
C SER A 255 -3.29 -13.18 -17.73
N LYS A 256 -3.33 -11.86 -17.93
CA LYS A 256 -2.16 -11.01 -18.20
C LYS A 256 -1.29 -10.83 -16.96
N PHE A 257 -1.91 -10.57 -15.80
CA PHE A 257 -1.19 -10.22 -14.57
C PHE A 257 -0.85 -11.40 -13.64
N MET A 258 -1.38 -12.61 -13.86
CA MET A 258 -0.95 -13.83 -13.13
C MET A 258 0.55 -14.16 -13.28
N SER A 259 1.20 -13.64 -14.32
CA SER A 259 2.64 -13.81 -14.60
C SER A 259 3.49 -12.59 -14.20
N SER A 260 2.93 -11.69 -13.39
CA SER A 260 3.62 -10.50 -12.87
C SER A 260 4.83 -10.86 -11.99
N CYS A 261 5.86 -10.01 -12.01
CA CYS A 261 6.97 -10.06 -11.04
C CYS A 261 6.53 -9.65 -9.62
N ASP A 262 5.39 -8.97 -9.49
CA ASP A 262 4.74 -8.68 -8.22
C ASP A 262 3.95 -9.91 -7.77
N LEU A 263 4.40 -10.52 -6.67
CA LEU A 263 3.83 -11.75 -6.11
C LEU A 263 2.45 -11.55 -5.50
N GLU A 264 2.13 -10.35 -4.99
CA GLU A 264 0.78 -10.08 -4.47
C GLU A 264 -0.19 -9.94 -5.63
N LEU A 265 0.16 -9.15 -6.65
CA LEU A 265 -0.67 -8.99 -7.84
C LEU A 265 -0.89 -10.32 -8.57
N ALA A 266 0.17 -11.11 -8.77
CA ALA A 266 0.09 -12.42 -9.38
C ALA A 266 -0.82 -13.38 -8.58
N LYS A 267 -0.69 -13.40 -7.24
CA LYS A 267 -1.55 -14.18 -6.34
C LYS A 267 -3.03 -13.79 -6.48
N TYR A 268 -3.34 -12.50 -6.40
CA TYR A 268 -4.73 -12.01 -6.50
C TYR A 268 -5.37 -12.38 -7.84
N CYS A 269 -4.62 -12.31 -8.95
CA CYS A 269 -5.11 -12.75 -10.27
C CYS A 269 -5.35 -14.26 -10.36
N ILE A 270 -4.49 -15.09 -9.75
CA ILE A 270 -4.66 -16.54 -9.70
C ILE A 270 -5.87 -16.93 -8.83
N GLU A 271 -6.03 -16.29 -7.67
CA GLU A 271 -7.16 -16.52 -6.77
C GLU A 271 -8.49 -16.08 -7.40
N LEU A 272 -8.52 -14.94 -8.10
CA LEU A 272 -9.69 -14.49 -8.88
C LEU A 272 -10.11 -15.51 -9.95
N LEU A 273 -9.16 -16.01 -10.74
CA LEU A 273 -9.46 -17.01 -11.77
C LEU A 273 -9.95 -18.34 -11.16
N ALA A 274 -9.28 -18.84 -10.12
CA ALA A 274 -9.67 -20.08 -9.45
C ALA A 274 -11.06 -19.99 -8.78
N LEU A 275 -11.40 -18.84 -8.19
CA LEU A 275 -12.74 -18.59 -7.64
C LEU A 275 -13.79 -18.48 -8.75
N SER A 276 -13.45 -17.93 -9.92
CA SER A 276 -14.38 -17.80 -11.05
C SER A 276 -14.82 -19.15 -11.65
N GLU A 277 -14.03 -20.22 -11.48
CA GLU A 277 -14.43 -21.60 -11.80
C GLU A 277 -15.48 -22.16 -10.81
N GLN A 278 -15.64 -21.54 -9.63
CA GLN A 278 -16.52 -21.99 -8.54
C GLN A 278 -17.40 -20.83 -8.05
N MET A 279 -18.19 -20.24 -8.95
CA MET A 279 -18.97 -19.03 -8.69
C MET A 279 -19.84 -19.08 -7.42
N ASP A 280 -20.47 -20.22 -7.11
CA ASP A 280 -21.25 -20.40 -5.88
C ASP A 280 -20.41 -20.16 -4.61
N ALA A 281 -19.15 -20.62 -4.60
CA ALA A 281 -18.20 -20.39 -3.52
C ALA A 281 -17.64 -18.96 -3.55
N MET A 282 -17.45 -18.38 -4.74
CA MET A 282 -17.00 -16.99 -4.89
C MET A 282 -18.02 -16.00 -4.32
N VAL A 283 -19.31 -16.18 -4.60
CA VAL A 283 -20.42 -15.38 -4.04
C VAL A 283 -20.54 -15.57 -2.52
N ALA A 284 -20.30 -16.78 -2.02
CA ALA A 284 -20.33 -17.06 -0.58
C ALA A 284 -19.11 -16.50 0.20
N VAL A 285 -17.98 -16.27 -0.47
CA VAL A 285 -16.75 -15.68 0.12
C VAL A 285 -16.67 -14.17 -0.09
N LEU A 286 -17.33 -13.64 -1.13
CA LEU A 286 -17.46 -12.21 -1.42
C LEU A 286 -18.95 -11.78 -1.48
N PRO A 287 -19.71 -11.90 -0.38
CA PRO A 287 -21.10 -11.44 -0.32
C PRO A 287 -21.23 -9.92 -0.51
N VAL A 288 -22.40 -9.50 -0.99
CA VAL A 288 -22.72 -8.09 -1.28
C VAL A 288 -22.99 -7.33 0.02
N ASP A 289 -22.48 -6.11 0.13
CA ASP A 289 -22.67 -5.20 1.28
C ASP A 289 -22.14 -5.71 2.65
N ALA A 290 -21.37 -6.81 2.66
CA ALA A 290 -20.79 -7.40 3.87
C ALA A 290 -19.61 -6.61 4.49
N SER A 291 -19.45 -5.33 4.11
CA SER A 291 -18.47 -4.43 4.70
C SER A 291 -18.79 -4.21 6.17
N CYS A 292 -17.84 -4.50 7.06
CA CYS A 292 -18.00 -4.42 8.52
C CYS A 292 -18.99 -5.43 9.15
N GLU A 293 -19.35 -6.52 8.47
CA GLU A 293 -20.00 -7.66 9.14
C GLU A 293 -19.05 -8.36 10.14
N ASP A 294 -19.56 -8.64 11.35
CA ASP A 294 -18.85 -9.41 12.37
C ASP A 294 -18.76 -10.88 11.97
N LEU A 295 -17.62 -11.30 11.42
CA LEU A 295 -17.33 -12.71 11.12
C LEU A 295 -17.25 -13.54 12.41
N GLU A 296 -18.34 -14.25 12.74
CA GLU A 296 -18.39 -15.23 13.84
C GLU A 296 -17.36 -16.34 13.65
N THR A 297 -16.20 -16.20 14.29
CA THR A 297 -15.14 -17.22 14.28
C THR A 297 -15.38 -18.24 15.37
N ASP A 298 -15.59 -19.51 15.01
CA ASP A 298 -15.43 -20.63 15.96
C ASP A 298 -13.95 -21.06 16.01
N PRO A 299 -13.18 -20.69 17.05
CA PRO A 299 -11.77 -21.08 17.17
C PRO A 299 -11.56 -22.58 17.42
N LYS A 300 -12.63 -23.36 17.61
CA LYS A 300 -12.58 -24.82 17.72
C LYS A 300 -12.82 -25.54 16.40
N LEU A 301 -13.41 -24.84 15.41
CA LEU A 301 -13.82 -25.39 14.12
C LEU A 301 -14.67 -26.67 14.24
N GLY A 302 -15.60 -26.72 15.19
CA GLY A 302 -16.34 -27.95 15.56
C GLY A 302 -17.17 -28.55 14.43
N PHE A 303 -17.51 -27.77 13.40
CA PHE A 303 -18.13 -28.27 12.17
C PHE A 303 -17.24 -29.26 11.40
N LEU A 304 -15.91 -29.26 11.62
CA LEU A 304 -14.96 -30.19 11.04
C LEU A 304 -14.81 -31.49 11.83
N ASP A 305 -15.34 -31.61 13.05
CA ASP A 305 -15.17 -32.82 13.88
C ASP A 305 -15.65 -34.10 13.16
N GLY A 306 -16.74 -34.01 12.40
CA GLY A 306 -17.26 -35.12 11.59
C GLY A 306 -16.33 -35.51 10.43
N PHE A 307 -15.64 -34.54 9.81
CA PHE A 307 -14.65 -34.79 8.77
C PHE A 307 -13.38 -35.45 9.36
N VAL A 308 -12.89 -34.93 10.48
CA VAL A 308 -11.72 -35.48 11.19
C VAL A 308 -12.00 -36.90 11.69
N ALA A 309 -13.17 -37.15 12.27
CA ALA A 309 -13.58 -38.48 12.72
C ALA A 309 -13.66 -39.49 11.55
N ASN A 310 -14.20 -39.06 10.40
CA ASN A 310 -14.26 -39.90 9.19
C ASN A 310 -12.85 -40.20 8.64
N ALA A 311 -11.97 -39.21 8.59
CA ALA A 311 -10.58 -39.41 8.16
C ALA A 311 -9.82 -40.40 9.09
N ILE A 312 -9.97 -40.27 10.40
CA ILE A 312 -9.38 -41.20 11.39
C ILE A 312 -9.98 -42.60 11.23
N ALA A 313 -11.30 -42.73 10.99
CA ALA A 313 -11.94 -44.02 10.72
C ALA A 313 -11.45 -44.68 9.41
N GLN A 314 -10.99 -43.89 8.44
CA GLN A 314 -10.33 -44.35 7.21
C GLN A 314 -8.81 -44.63 7.40
N GLY A 315 -8.29 -44.51 8.63
CA GLY A 315 -6.90 -44.84 8.97
C GLY A 315 -5.92 -43.66 8.98
N ALA A 316 -6.40 -42.42 8.85
CA ALA A 316 -5.55 -41.24 9.04
C ALA A 316 -5.02 -41.16 10.49
N GLN A 317 -3.77 -40.72 10.65
CA GLN A 317 -3.19 -40.52 11.98
C GLN A 317 -3.82 -39.29 12.67
N PRO A 318 -4.15 -39.35 13.97
CA PRO A 318 -4.60 -38.19 14.73
C PRO A 318 -3.56 -37.05 14.68
N TYR A 319 -4.04 -35.80 14.74
CA TYR A 319 -3.16 -34.64 14.77
C TYR A 319 -2.30 -34.65 16.04
N LEU A 320 -0.98 -34.74 15.87
CA LEU A 320 -0.01 -34.51 16.95
C LEU A 320 0.33 -33.01 17.05
N PRO A 321 0.08 -32.35 18.20
CA PRO A 321 0.58 -31.01 18.50
C PRO A 321 2.10 -30.96 18.38
N ARG A 322 2.67 -29.83 17.94
CA ARG A 322 4.11 -29.68 17.65
C ARG A 322 5.03 -30.27 18.73
N GLY A 323 4.85 -29.88 19.99
CA GLY A 323 5.63 -30.40 21.13
C GLY A 323 5.45 -31.88 21.48
N GLN A 324 4.64 -32.64 20.73
CA GLN A 324 4.48 -34.09 20.83
C GLN A 324 4.96 -34.83 19.57
N ARG A 325 5.56 -34.11 18.59
CA ARG A 325 6.10 -34.71 17.36
C ARG A 325 7.50 -35.28 17.64
N PRO A 326 7.78 -36.54 17.28
CA PRO A 326 9.07 -37.18 17.59
C PRO A 326 10.30 -36.39 17.12
N ASP A 327 10.24 -35.80 15.92
CA ASP A 327 11.39 -35.15 15.30
C ASP A 327 11.71 -33.78 15.94
N GLU A 328 10.70 -33.00 16.33
CA GLU A 328 10.90 -31.69 16.98
C GLU A 328 11.49 -31.86 18.41
N LEU A 329 11.16 -32.97 19.10
CA LEU A 329 11.72 -33.31 20.41
C LEU A 329 13.21 -33.69 20.35
N ASN A 330 13.64 -34.40 19.30
CA ASN A 330 15.06 -34.71 19.10
C ASN A 330 15.89 -33.43 18.85
N VAL A 331 15.42 -32.52 17.99
CA VAL A 331 16.12 -31.25 17.70
C VAL A 331 16.22 -30.35 18.94
N ALA A 332 15.22 -30.40 19.84
CA ALA A 332 15.31 -29.74 21.14
C ALA A 332 16.37 -30.38 22.05
N SER A 333 16.45 -31.72 22.08
CA SER A 333 17.42 -32.45 22.91
C SER A 333 18.86 -32.30 22.43
N GLU A 334 19.12 -32.18 21.13
CA GLU A 334 20.48 -31.96 20.60
C GLU A 334 21.07 -30.60 21.01
N LYS A 335 20.22 -29.58 21.23
CA LYS A 335 20.65 -28.28 21.79
C LYS A 335 20.88 -28.29 23.30
N ALA A 336 20.36 -29.29 24.02
CA ALA A 336 20.48 -29.43 25.47
C ALA A 336 21.48 -30.56 25.81
N GLY A 337 22.76 -30.35 25.46
CA GLY A 337 23.81 -31.36 25.50
C GLY A 337 24.07 -32.00 26.87
N VAL A 338 23.34 -33.07 27.18
CA VAL A 338 23.57 -34.00 28.29
C VAL A 338 23.43 -35.43 27.76
N GLY A 339 24.52 -36.18 27.73
CA GLY A 339 24.54 -37.54 27.17
C GLY A 339 24.30 -38.64 28.18
N GLY A 340 23.68 -39.75 27.74
CA GLY A 340 23.69 -41.04 28.44
C GLY A 340 22.36 -41.80 28.41
N GLY A 341 22.41 -43.08 28.01
CA GLY A 341 21.29 -44.01 28.09
C GLY A 341 20.70 -44.44 26.74
N ALA A 342 21.24 -45.50 26.15
CA ALA A 342 20.71 -46.08 24.92
C ALA A 342 19.67 -47.19 25.20
N THR A 343 18.60 -47.26 24.41
CA THR A 343 17.91 -48.55 24.09
C THR A 343 17.05 -48.44 22.83
N GLY A 344 17.29 -49.33 21.85
CA GLY A 344 16.31 -49.78 20.86
C GLY A 344 15.73 -48.78 19.86
N GLY A 345 16.40 -48.55 18.72
CA GLY A 345 15.77 -47.86 17.58
C GLY A 345 16.72 -47.30 16.50
N GLY A 346 18.02 -47.19 16.77
CA GLY A 346 18.99 -46.62 15.83
C GLY A 346 19.21 -47.46 14.56
N MET A 347 19.39 -46.78 13.42
CA MET A 347 19.75 -47.39 12.14
C MET A 347 21.14 -48.05 12.21
N ARG A 348 21.37 -49.11 11.40
CA ARG A 348 22.67 -49.81 11.33
C ARG A 348 23.77 -48.85 10.86
N PHE A 349 24.79 -48.67 11.69
CA PHE A 349 26.12 -48.21 11.27
C PHE A 349 27.05 -49.41 11.09
N GLU A 350 26.89 -50.09 9.96
CA GLU A 350 27.96 -50.91 9.38
C GLU A 350 28.58 -50.08 8.25
N GLU A 351 29.90 -49.88 8.25
CA GLU A 351 30.56 -49.19 7.13
C GLU A 351 30.41 -50.03 5.86
N TYR A 352 29.90 -49.42 4.78
CA TYR A 352 29.88 -50.05 3.46
C TYR A 352 31.32 -50.32 3.00
N GLU A 353 31.62 -51.58 2.65
CA GLU A 353 32.89 -51.92 2.01
C GLU A 353 33.10 -51.05 0.76
N LYS A 354 34.31 -50.48 0.61
CA LYS A 354 34.63 -49.64 -0.54
C LYS A 354 34.50 -50.46 -1.83
N ALA A 355 33.64 -49.98 -2.73
CA ALA A 355 33.34 -50.65 -3.98
C ALA A 355 34.61 -50.99 -4.77
N VAL A 356 34.80 -52.27 -5.08
CA VAL A 356 35.88 -52.75 -5.94
C VAL A 356 35.60 -52.29 -7.37
N VAL A 357 36.49 -51.46 -7.92
CA VAL A 357 36.37 -50.98 -9.31
C VAL A 357 36.69 -52.15 -10.26
N PRO A 358 35.76 -52.58 -11.14
CA PRO A 358 36.05 -53.66 -12.08
C PRO A 358 36.98 -53.17 -13.19
N GLN A 359 38.11 -53.85 -13.38
CA GLN A 359 38.94 -53.66 -14.57
C GLN A 359 38.25 -54.31 -15.78
N ILE A 360 37.69 -53.48 -16.67
CA ILE A 360 37.15 -53.92 -17.95
C ILE A 360 38.16 -53.59 -19.04
N THR A 361 38.78 -54.63 -19.61
CA THR A 361 39.69 -54.53 -20.75
C THR A 361 38.90 -54.60 -22.05
N THR A 362 38.92 -53.55 -22.87
CA THR A 362 38.40 -53.58 -24.24
C THR A 362 39.49 -53.20 -25.23
N GLN A 363 39.79 -54.13 -26.14
CA GLN A 363 40.75 -53.96 -27.23
C GLN A 363 40.13 -53.15 -28.38
N LEU A 364 40.93 -52.35 -29.07
CA LEU A 364 40.53 -51.62 -30.29
C LEU A 364 40.99 -52.41 -31.54
N PRO A 365 40.11 -52.68 -32.51
CA PRO A 365 40.50 -53.16 -33.84
C PRO A 365 41.17 -52.07 -34.70
N ASP A 366 41.95 -52.50 -35.69
CA ASP A 366 42.90 -51.69 -36.45
C ASP A 366 42.33 -50.93 -37.67
N SER A 367 43.03 -49.83 -38.00
CA SER A 367 43.13 -49.20 -39.35
C SER A 367 41.86 -48.51 -39.94
N SER A 368 41.96 -47.60 -40.92
CA SER A 368 43.11 -47.06 -41.67
C SER A 368 42.93 -45.56 -42.01
N ALA A 369 44.05 -44.83 -42.18
CA ALA A 369 44.06 -43.47 -42.75
C ALA A 369 44.17 -43.52 -44.29
N PRO A 370 43.98 -42.39 -45.02
CA PRO A 370 45.07 -41.42 -45.18
C PRO A 370 44.68 -39.98 -44.78
N ALA A 371 45.55 -39.07 -44.30
CA ALA A 371 47.00 -38.85 -44.45
C ALA A 371 47.44 -37.96 -45.64
N THR A 372 47.69 -36.68 -45.32
CA THR A 372 48.64 -35.79 -46.02
C THR A 372 49.48 -35.05 -44.98
N LEU A 373 50.77 -35.43 -44.88
CA LEU A 373 51.98 -34.56 -44.92
C LEU A 373 51.82 -33.08 -44.45
N GLU A 374 52.66 -32.50 -43.57
CA GLU A 374 54.01 -32.82 -43.01
C GLU A 374 54.09 -32.30 -41.54
N GLY A 375 55.05 -32.62 -40.65
CA GLY A 375 56.25 -33.49 -40.68
C GLY A 375 57.02 -33.43 -39.33
N SER A 376 58.08 -34.26 -39.15
CA SER A 376 59.05 -34.31 -38.01
C SER A 376 58.48 -34.46 -36.56
N SER A 377 58.45 -35.66 -35.94
CA SER A 377 59.54 -36.39 -35.23
C SER A 377 59.90 -35.82 -33.82
N SER A 378 59.40 -36.34 -32.68
CA SER A 378 59.66 -37.65 -32.00
C SER A 378 61.08 -37.78 -31.41
N LEU A 379 61.33 -38.29 -30.20
CA LEU A 379 60.52 -38.92 -29.12
C LEU A 379 60.70 -38.09 -27.80
N ASP A 380 60.38 -38.44 -26.54
CA ASP A 380 59.75 -39.56 -25.77
C ASP A 380 59.36 -38.96 -24.37
N ALA A 381 58.77 -39.56 -23.31
CA ALA A 381 58.24 -40.89 -22.92
C ALA A 381 57.14 -40.68 -21.80
N PRO A 382 56.32 -41.68 -21.40
CA PRO A 382 55.07 -41.42 -20.66
C PRO A 382 55.08 -41.56 -19.12
N ALA A 383 54.13 -40.85 -18.48
CA ALA A 383 53.62 -41.07 -17.12
C ALA A 383 52.07 -41.04 -17.15
N PRO A 384 51.36 -41.70 -16.21
CA PRO A 384 49.97 -42.14 -16.44
C PRO A 384 48.89 -41.05 -16.31
N LEU A 385 47.74 -41.32 -16.95
CA LEU A 385 46.64 -40.38 -17.19
C LEU A 385 45.76 -40.09 -15.97
N SER A 386 45.17 -38.89 -15.99
CA SER A 386 44.19 -38.40 -15.02
C SER A 386 42.76 -38.84 -15.35
N GLY A 387 41.90 -38.85 -14.32
CA GLY A 387 40.48 -39.20 -14.41
C GLY A 387 39.59 -38.32 -13.54
N GLY A 388 39.85 -37.01 -13.51
CA GLY A 388 39.08 -36.02 -12.74
C GLY A 388 38.45 -34.96 -13.63
N LEU A 389 37.20 -34.58 -13.34
CA LEU A 389 36.50 -33.52 -14.08
C LEU A 389 37.14 -32.15 -13.80
N ASN A 390 37.51 -31.44 -14.86
CA ASN A 390 38.16 -30.14 -14.76
C ASN A 390 37.14 -29.01 -14.54
N THR A 391 37.12 -28.41 -13.35
CA THR A 391 36.20 -27.34 -12.96
C THR A 391 36.79 -25.92 -13.07
N SER A 392 37.92 -25.74 -13.78
CA SER A 392 38.75 -24.52 -13.77
C SER A 392 38.08 -23.21 -14.23
N ASN A 393 36.83 -23.24 -14.72
CA ASN A 393 36.09 -22.07 -15.21
C ASN A 393 34.75 -21.81 -14.47
N VAL A 394 34.51 -22.44 -13.30
CA VAL A 394 33.30 -22.19 -12.50
C VAL A 394 33.62 -21.31 -11.29
N ALA A 395 33.16 -20.05 -11.31
CA ALA A 395 33.38 -19.11 -10.20
C ALA A 395 32.43 -19.40 -9.01
N GLN A 396 32.99 -19.78 -7.86
CA GLN A 396 32.24 -19.86 -6.61
C GLN A 396 31.83 -18.45 -6.15
N LYS A 397 30.51 -18.16 -6.15
CA LYS A 397 29.95 -16.88 -5.68
C LYS A 397 29.36 -16.92 -4.26
N TRP A 398 29.43 -18.07 -3.59
CA TRP A 398 28.88 -18.30 -2.26
C TRP A 398 29.96 -18.84 -1.33
N GLY A 399 30.11 -18.20 -0.16
CA GLY A 399 31.00 -18.61 0.92
C GLY A 399 30.24 -18.80 2.24
N ALA A 400 30.95 -19.20 3.30
CA ALA A 400 30.35 -19.54 4.59
C ALA A 400 29.61 -18.38 5.30
N GLU A 401 29.89 -17.13 4.93
CA GLU A 401 29.21 -15.93 5.45
C GLU A 401 28.26 -15.28 4.42
N GLY A 402 27.95 -15.96 3.31
CA GLY A 402 26.95 -15.54 2.33
C GLY A 402 27.49 -15.25 0.92
N TYR A 403 26.77 -14.40 0.19
CA TYR A 403 27.05 -14.08 -1.22
C TYR A 403 28.15 -13.01 -1.34
N MET A 404 29.24 -13.33 -2.02
CA MET A 404 30.39 -12.43 -2.16
C MET A 404 30.27 -11.56 -3.42
N SER A 405 29.79 -10.33 -3.27
CA SER A 405 29.76 -9.34 -4.35
C SER A 405 31.15 -8.77 -4.65
N GLY A 406 31.85 -9.34 -5.63
CA GLY A 406 33.08 -8.77 -6.17
C GLY A 406 32.86 -7.35 -6.70
N GLY A 407 33.63 -6.38 -6.19
CA GLY A 407 33.43 -4.97 -6.49
C GLY A 407 33.79 -4.59 -7.93
N MET A 408 32.87 -3.90 -8.61
CA MET A 408 33.12 -3.19 -9.87
C MET A 408 32.73 -1.72 -9.68
N SER A 409 33.66 -0.82 -9.99
CA SER A 409 33.44 0.63 -9.92
C SER A 409 32.46 1.11 -10.98
N ALA A 410 31.48 1.92 -10.59
CA ALA A 410 30.54 2.53 -11.54
C ALA A 410 31.27 3.46 -12.54
N PRO A 411 30.93 3.42 -13.84
CA PRO A 411 31.47 4.34 -14.83
C PRO A 411 30.90 5.75 -14.66
N VAL A 412 31.73 6.77 -14.89
CA VAL A 412 31.32 8.18 -14.83
C VAL A 412 30.46 8.54 -16.05
N PRO A 413 29.28 9.15 -15.89
CA PRO A 413 28.45 9.57 -17.02
C PRO A 413 29.09 10.74 -17.78
N GLN A 414 29.09 10.67 -19.10
CA GLN A 414 29.47 11.79 -19.97
C GLN A 414 28.23 12.62 -20.30
N HIS A 415 28.33 13.96 -20.19
CA HIS A 415 27.25 14.85 -20.62
C HIS A 415 27.13 14.87 -22.15
N PRO A 416 25.92 14.77 -22.72
CA PRO A 416 25.70 15.07 -24.13
C PRO A 416 25.79 16.58 -24.37
N THR A 417 26.45 16.98 -25.46
CA THR A 417 26.47 18.37 -25.93
C THR A 417 25.27 18.67 -26.81
N PHE A 418 24.47 19.66 -26.42
CA PHE A 418 23.70 20.55 -27.29
C PHE A 418 23.57 21.92 -26.61
#